data_AF-A0A316P1M6-F1
#
_entry.id   AF-A0A316P1M6-F1
#
_cell.length_a   1.000
_cell.length_b   1.000
_cell.length_c   1.000
_cell.angle_alpha   90.00
_cell.angle_beta   90.00
_cell.angle_gamma   90.00
#
_symmetry.space_group_name_H-M   'P 1'
#
loop_
_entity.id
_entity.type
_entity.pdbx_description
1 polymer ?
#
loop_
_entity_poly.entity_id
_entity_poly.type
_entity_poly.pdbx_seq_one_letter_code
_entity_poly.pdbx_strand_id
1 'polypeptide(L)'
;MKQIFKEGARLFGRLIIVFFMSVFICVSISGICTAIFTEEIGYEVYGLRKNEEKPVLLYTHYSKDGEDAAMKEYEGQGYSLRKVEIRSDLGKTGKAVQMTLTQTLALLVLIAAIYPQLWQTGASDSNAVRFGHMTEDRLKGLKIGLVAQMPDFLLWGATVFLARGLRSEMSVAVYRLVHCRSFSFIQMILGAARELRELSVVQLLLLLLPLMIVPLIAWIGYALGYANISVGEKCLYKKSNGEKR
;
A
#
# COMPACT_ATOMS: atom_id res chain seq x y z
N MET A 1 12.88 -2.42 28.80
CA MET A 1 11.47 -2.48 28.37
C MET A 1 10.81 -1.12 28.18
N LYS A 2 10.77 -0.23 29.20
CA LYS A 2 10.10 1.09 29.09
C LYS A 2 10.58 1.95 27.90
N GLN A 3 11.90 1.97 27.63
CA GLN A 3 12.46 2.70 26.49
C GLN A 3 12.03 2.11 25.13
N ILE A 4 12.09 0.77 24.98
CA ILE A 4 11.65 0.07 23.76
C ILE A 4 10.19 0.40 23.46
N PHE A 5 9.33 0.41 24.49
CA PHE A 5 7.92 0.74 24.32
C PHE A 5 7.72 2.19 23.88
N LYS A 6 8.43 3.14 24.51
CA LYS A 6 8.40 4.56 24.14
C LYS A 6 8.85 4.80 22.69
N GLU A 7 9.95 4.18 22.29
CA GLU A 7 10.48 4.28 20.93
C GLU A 7 9.56 3.59 19.91
N GLY A 8 8.99 2.44 20.26
CA GLY A 8 8.00 1.72 19.45
C GLY A 8 6.72 2.54 19.25
N ALA A 9 6.19 3.17 20.30
CA ALA A 9 5.02 4.05 20.20
C ALA A 9 5.29 5.29 19.33
N ARG A 10 6.49 5.87 19.46
CA ARG A 10 6.93 6.97 18.57
C ARG A 10 7.02 6.51 17.11
N LEU A 11 7.56 5.31 16.87
CA LEU A 11 7.66 4.74 15.54
C LEU A 11 6.27 4.48 14.96
N PHE A 12 5.34 3.93 15.74
CA PHE A 12 3.95 3.74 15.35
C PHE A 12 3.28 5.06 14.90
N GLY A 13 3.49 6.15 15.63
CA GLY A 13 3.01 7.47 15.21
C GLY A 13 3.49 7.89 13.81
N ARG A 14 4.73 7.56 13.45
CA ARG A 14 5.25 7.79 12.08
C ARG A 14 4.60 6.85 11.07
N LEU A 15 4.34 5.60 11.44
CA LEU A 15 3.67 4.64 10.57
C LEU A 15 2.24 5.08 10.21
N ILE A 16 1.55 5.81 11.08
CA ILE A 16 0.25 6.43 10.77
C ILE A 16 0.41 7.47 9.64
N ILE A 17 1.44 8.31 9.69
CA ILE A 17 1.71 9.29 8.62
C ILE A 17 2.02 8.56 7.31
N VAL A 18 2.87 7.53 7.37
CA VAL A 18 3.19 6.70 6.19
C VAL A 18 1.97 6.00 5.63
N PHE A 19 1.02 5.60 6.48
CA PHE A 19 -0.25 5.04 6.05
C PHE A 19 -1.02 6.00 5.15
N PHE A 20 -1.24 7.24 5.60
CA PHE A 20 -1.92 8.25 4.78
C PHE A 20 -1.17 8.54 3.48
N MET A 21 0.16 8.69 3.54
CA MET A 21 0.97 8.87 2.33
C MET A 21 0.83 7.70 1.35
N SER A 22 0.77 6.46 1.86
CA SER A 22 0.63 5.27 1.01
C SER A 22 -0.75 5.19 0.36
N VAL A 23 -1.80 5.67 1.03
CA VAL A 23 -3.13 5.79 0.43
C VAL A 23 -3.10 6.73 -0.77
N PHE A 24 -2.46 7.91 -0.64
CA PHE A 24 -2.29 8.83 -1.76
C PHE A 24 -1.49 8.20 -2.90
N ILE A 25 -0.36 7.56 -2.60
CA ILE A 25 0.45 6.84 -3.61
C ILE A 25 -0.40 5.80 -4.33
N CYS A 26 -1.15 4.98 -3.60
CA CYS A 26 -1.98 3.92 -4.17
C CYS A 26 -3.05 4.49 -5.10
N VAL A 27 -3.78 5.54 -4.68
CA VAL A 27 -4.82 6.17 -5.49
C VAL A 27 -4.22 6.84 -6.74
N SER A 28 -3.16 7.63 -6.58
CA SER A 28 -2.52 8.34 -7.69
C SER A 28 -1.95 7.39 -8.73
N ILE A 29 -1.19 6.37 -8.31
CA ILE A 29 -0.61 5.39 -9.24
C ILE A 29 -1.71 4.56 -9.91
N SER A 30 -2.77 4.19 -9.18
CA SER A 30 -3.91 3.49 -9.78
C SER A 30 -4.60 4.32 -10.86
N GLY A 31 -4.83 5.62 -10.62
CA GLY A 31 -5.41 6.54 -11.60
C GLY A 31 -4.54 6.68 -12.86
N ILE A 32 -3.23 6.91 -12.68
CA ILE A 32 -2.27 7.04 -13.79
C ILE A 32 -2.20 5.74 -14.61
N CYS A 33 -2.05 4.58 -13.95
CA CYS A 33 -1.98 3.31 -14.65
C CYS A 33 -3.28 2.99 -15.39
N THR A 34 -4.44 3.29 -14.80
CA THR A 34 -5.72 3.14 -15.49
C THR A 34 -5.79 4.03 -16.72
N ALA A 35 -5.39 5.30 -16.62
CA ALA A 35 -5.39 6.21 -17.77
C ALA A 35 -4.48 5.75 -18.92
N ILE A 36 -3.34 5.14 -18.62
CA ILE A 36 -2.34 4.72 -19.63
C ILE A 36 -2.64 3.34 -20.23
N PHE A 37 -3.10 2.38 -19.42
CA PHE A 37 -3.19 0.97 -19.82
C PHE A 37 -4.62 0.48 -20.10
N THR A 38 -5.62 1.36 -20.04
CA THR A 38 -6.98 1.04 -20.47
C THR A 38 -7.30 1.75 -21.78
N GLU A 39 -8.07 1.07 -22.62
CA GLU A 39 -8.54 1.57 -23.91
C GLU A 39 -10.05 1.80 -23.82
N GLU A 40 -10.57 2.75 -24.60
CA GLU A 40 -12.00 2.94 -24.75
C GLU A 40 -12.57 1.78 -25.57
N ILE A 41 -13.47 1.00 -24.95
CA ILE A 41 -14.09 -0.18 -25.56
C ILE A 41 -15.55 0.06 -25.98
N GLY A 42 -16.09 1.22 -25.62
CA GLY A 42 -17.46 1.60 -25.89
C GLY A 42 -17.89 2.81 -25.06
N TYR A 43 -19.18 3.11 -25.10
CA TYR A 43 -19.78 4.15 -24.28
C TYR A 43 -21.21 3.76 -23.88
N GLU A 44 -21.59 4.18 -22.68
CA GLU A 44 -22.97 4.18 -22.22
C GLU A 44 -23.64 5.50 -22.61
N VAL A 45 -24.85 5.43 -23.15
CA VAL A 45 -25.64 6.61 -23.48
C VAL A 45 -26.75 6.77 -22.46
N TYR A 46 -26.72 7.89 -21.75
CA TYR A 46 -27.76 8.31 -20.83
C TYR A 46 -28.65 9.35 -21.49
N GLY A 47 -29.97 9.18 -21.38
CA GLY A 47 -30.96 10.12 -21.88
C GLY A 47 -31.64 10.86 -20.74
N LEU A 48 -31.91 12.15 -20.93
CA LEU A 48 -32.75 12.94 -20.04
C LEU A 48 -33.93 13.50 -20.83
N ARG A 49 -35.15 13.22 -20.38
CA ARG A 49 -36.38 13.68 -21.03
C ARG A 49 -36.79 15.01 -20.42
N LYS A 50 -37.42 15.91 -21.19
CA LYS A 50 -37.78 17.28 -20.77
C LYS A 50 -38.58 17.42 -19.45
N ASN A 51 -39.17 16.34 -18.93
CA ASN A 51 -39.96 16.31 -17.70
C ASN A 51 -39.38 15.41 -16.59
N GLU A 52 -38.17 14.86 -16.77
CA GLU A 52 -37.54 13.96 -15.80
C GLU A 52 -36.25 14.55 -15.26
N GLU A 53 -36.10 14.59 -13.94
CA GLU A 53 -34.91 15.16 -13.28
C GLU A 53 -33.69 14.23 -13.31
N LYS A 54 -33.88 12.94 -13.61
CA LYS A 54 -32.81 11.93 -13.54
C LYS A 54 -32.50 11.36 -14.93
N PRO A 55 -31.22 11.34 -15.34
CA PRO A 55 -30.83 10.67 -16.57
C PRO A 55 -30.98 9.16 -16.43
N VAL A 56 -31.57 8.51 -17.43
CA VAL A 56 -31.76 7.05 -17.48
C VAL A 56 -30.77 6.46 -18.48
N LEU A 57 -30.15 5.33 -18.15
CA LEU A 57 -29.30 4.58 -19.08
C LEU A 57 -30.18 4.04 -20.22
N LEU A 58 -29.95 4.50 -21.44
CA LEU A 58 -30.73 4.09 -22.62
C LEU A 58 -30.15 2.82 -23.23
N TYR A 59 -28.86 2.84 -23.55
CA TYR A 59 -28.16 1.69 -24.12
C TYR A 59 -26.65 1.80 -23.94
N THR A 60 -25.98 0.67 -24.13
CA THR A 60 -24.53 0.54 -24.14
C THR A 60 -24.08 0.16 -25.55
N HIS A 61 -23.13 0.90 -26.10
CA HIS A 61 -22.54 0.62 -27.41
C HIS A 61 -21.09 0.21 -27.25
N TYR A 62 -20.70 -0.96 -27.74
CA TYR A 62 -19.30 -1.37 -27.80
C TYR A 62 -18.72 -1.07 -29.17
N SER A 63 -17.47 -0.61 -29.22
CA SER A 63 -16.76 -0.27 -30.47
C SER A 63 -16.62 -1.46 -31.45
N LYS A 64 -16.88 -2.68 -30.99
CA LYS A 64 -16.90 -3.91 -31.81
C LYS A 64 -18.23 -4.11 -32.56
N ASP A 65 -19.29 -3.42 -32.15
CA ASP A 65 -20.65 -3.65 -32.64
C ASP A 65 -20.97 -2.86 -33.93
N GLY A 66 -20.02 -2.06 -34.45
CA GLY A 66 -20.15 -1.34 -35.72
C GLY A 66 -20.68 0.10 -35.57
N GLU A 67 -21.34 0.65 -36.59
CA GLU A 67 -21.91 2.01 -36.52
C GLU A 67 -23.12 2.07 -35.57
N ASP A 68 -23.14 3.08 -34.69
CA ASP A 68 -24.25 3.33 -33.77
C ASP A 68 -25.46 3.95 -34.49
N ALA A 69 -26.44 3.12 -34.84
CA ALA A 69 -27.71 3.54 -35.40
C ALA A 69 -28.75 3.97 -34.33
N ALA A 70 -28.57 3.57 -33.07
CA ALA A 70 -29.55 3.80 -31.99
C ALA A 70 -29.55 5.25 -31.48
N MET A 71 -28.43 5.96 -31.63
CA MET A 71 -28.30 7.35 -31.18
C MET A 71 -29.34 8.28 -31.83
N LYS A 72 -29.51 8.16 -33.15
CA LYS A 72 -30.46 8.98 -33.92
C LYS A 72 -31.92 8.67 -33.56
N GLU A 73 -32.21 7.43 -33.16
CA GLU A 73 -33.54 7.02 -32.74
C GLU A 73 -33.95 7.71 -31.43
N TYR A 74 -33.06 7.72 -30.44
CA TYR A 74 -33.32 8.37 -29.15
C TYR A 74 -33.28 9.91 -29.21
N GLU A 75 -32.46 10.50 -30.09
CA GLU A 75 -32.55 11.93 -30.39
C GLU A 75 -33.92 12.30 -30.98
N GLY A 76 -34.43 11.48 -31.92
CA GLY A 76 -35.76 11.64 -32.51
C GLY A 76 -36.91 11.51 -31.49
N GLN A 77 -36.70 10.76 -30.40
CA GLN A 77 -37.65 10.62 -29.29
C GLN A 77 -37.62 11.79 -28.29
N GLY A 78 -36.75 12.79 -28.50
CA GLY A 78 -36.70 14.03 -27.71
C GLY A 78 -35.88 13.94 -26.42
N TYR A 79 -34.95 12.99 -26.32
CA TYR A 79 -33.98 12.90 -25.22
C TYR A 79 -32.78 13.82 -25.47
N SER A 80 -32.26 14.46 -24.42
CA SER A 80 -30.90 15.00 -24.43
C SER A 80 -29.92 13.89 -24.04
N LEU A 81 -28.96 13.57 -24.90
CA LEU A 81 -28.05 12.44 -24.72
C LEU A 81 -26.72 12.87 -24.07
N ARG A 82 -26.21 12.04 -23.15
CA ARG A 82 -24.86 12.15 -22.58
C ARG A 82 -24.13 10.82 -22.73
N LYS A 83 -22.95 10.85 -23.34
CA LYS A 83 -22.07 9.67 -23.45
C LYS A 83 -21.17 9.57 -22.22
N VAL A 84 -21.00 8.36 -21.71
CA VAL A 84 -20.03 8.02 -20.67
C VAL A 84 -19.15 6.90 -21.21
N GLU A 85 -17.86 7.17 -21.39
CA GLU A 85 -16.89 6.20 -21.93
C GLU A 85 -16.80 4.96 -21.01
N ILE A 86 -16.86 3.78 -21.63
CA ILE A 86 -16.53 2.51 -20.98
C ILE A 86 -15.09 2.18 -21.36
N ARG A 87 -14.25 2.03 -20.34
CA ARG A 87 -12.85 1.63 -20.50
C ARG A 87 -12.65 0.15 -20.22
N SER A 88 -11.68 -0.45 -20.90
CA SER A 88 -11.30 -1.83 -20.68
C SER A 88 -10.73 -2.05 -19.27
N ASP A 89 -10.85 -3.28 -18.79
CA ASP A 89 -10.14 -3.70 -17.59
C ASP A 89 -8.62 -3.62 -17.78
N LEU A 90 -7.91 -3.27 -16.71
CA LEU A 90 -6.47 -3.21 -16.73
C LEU A 90 -5.86 -4.58 -17.10
N GLY A 91 -5.13 -4.63 -18.21
CA GLY A 91 -4.44 -5.83 -18.67
C GLY A 91 -3.42 -6.35 -17.65
N LYS A 92 -2.97 -7.61 -17.82
CA LYS A 92 -2.01 -8.25 -16.90
C LYS A 92 -0.74 -7.42 -16.70
N THR A 93 -0.19 -6.87 -17.79
CA THR A 93 1.00 -6.01 -17.78
C THR A 93 0.75 -4.71 -17.01
N GLY A 94 -0.37 -4.02 -17.27
CA GLY A 94 -0.73 -2.79 -16.57
C GLY A 94 -0.90 -3.02 -15.05
N LYS A 95 -1.53 -4.13 -14.66
CA LYS A 95 -1.65 -4.54 -13.25
C LYS A 95 -0.28 -4.78 -12.61
N ALA A 96 0.62 -5.49 -13.29
CA ALA A 96 1.96 -5.76 -12.78
C ALA A 96 2.77 -4.46 -12.58
N VAL A 97 2.71 -3.54 -13.55
CA VAL A 97 3.37 -2.22 -13.47
C VAL A 97 2.81 -1.40 -12.30
N GLN A 98 1.48 -1.30 -12.19
CA GLN A 98 0.82 -0.58 -11.10
C GLN A 98 1.24 -1.14 -9.73
N MET A 99 1.19 -2.47 -9.56
CA MET A 99 1.57 -3.12 -8.30
C MET A 99 3.03 -2.87 -7.96
N THR A 100 3.94 -2.97 -8.93
CA THR A 100 5.38 -2.78 -8.74
C THR A 100 5.72 -1.34 -8.36
N LEU A 101 5.18 -0.36 -9.08
CA LEU A 101 5.40 1.06 -8.80
C LEU A 101 4.84 1.46 -7.44
N THR A 102 3.60 1.07 -7.14
CA THR A 102 2.95 1.37 -5.86
C THR A 102 3.75 0.80 -4.70
N GLN A 103 4.19 -0.46 -4.79
CA GLN A 103 4.94 -1.11 -3.72
C GLN A 103 6.32 -0.52 -3.52
N THR A 104 7.01 -0.19 -4.62
CA THR A 104 8.35 0.41 -4.58
C THR A 104 8.31 1.77 -3.89
N LEU A 105 7.38 2.64 -4.29
CA LEU A 105 7.21 3.96 -3.69
C LEU A 105 6.79 3.86 -2.21
N ALA A 106 5.86 2.96 -1.88
CA ALA A 106 5.45 2.73 -0.50
C ALA A 106 6.62 2.25 0.38
N LEU A 107 7.47 1.35 -0.13
CA LEU A 107 8.68 0.90 0.57
C LEU A 107 9.69 2.03 0.78
N LEU A 108 9.90 2.89 -0.21
CA LEU A 108 10.81 4.02 -0.08
C LEU A 108 10.34 5.00 1.01
N VAL A 109 9.05 5.33 1.04
CA VAL A 109 8.48 6.18 2.09
C VAL A 109 8.60 5.51 3.47
N LEU A 110 8.34 4.20 3.55
CA LEU A 110 8.50 3.43 4.78
C LEU A 110 9.95 3.44 5.29
N ILE A 111 10.93 3.17 4.42
CA ILE A 111 12.35 3.21 4.74
C ILE A 111 12.75 4.61 5.21
N ALA A 112 12.35 5.66 4.48
CA ALA A 112 12.65 7.04 4.82
C ALA A 112 12.10 7.45 6.20
N ALA A 113 10.93 6.96 6.58
CA ALA A 113 10.31 7.27 7.87
C ALA A 113 10.97 6.55 9.06
N ILE A 114 11.41 5.30 8.85
CA ILE A 114 11.93 4.42 9.91
C ILE A 114 13.45 4.59 10.07
N TYR A 115 14.20 4.52 8.98
CA TYR A 115 15.66 4.37 8.99
C TYR A 115 16.39 5.45 9.81
N PRO A 116 16.16 6.76 9.63
CA PRO A 116 16.96 7.79 10.29
C PRO A 116 16.89 7.72 11.82
N GLN A 117 15.70 7.47 12.36
CA GLN A 117 15.53 7.40 13.82
C GLN A 117 16.22 6.17 14.40
N LEU A 118 16.05 5.01 13.78
CA LEU A 118 16.62 3.77 14.29
C LEU A 118 18.15 3.77 14.13
N TRP A 119 18.65 4.38 13.05
CA TRP A 119 20.08 4.61 12.86
C TRP A 119 20.66 5.50 13.96
N GLN A 120 20.04 6.65 14.25
CA GLN A 120 20.48 7.55 15.34
C GLN A 120 20.45 6.84 16.70
N THR A 121 19.41 6.03 16.95
CA THR A 121 19.29 5.24 18.18
C THR A 121 20.43 4.23 18.28
N GLY A 122 20.71 3.49 17.20
CA GLY A 122 21.81 2.53 17.16
C GLY A 122 23.18 3.17 17.36
N ALA A 123 23.42 4.34 16.76
CA ALA A 123 24.67 5.07 16.93
C ALA A 123 24.86 5.58 18.38
N SER A 124 23.81 6.14 18.98
CA SER A 124 23.81 6.56 20.39
C SER A 124 24.07 5.39 21.34
N ASP A 125 23.40 4.27 21.10
CA ASP A 125 23.53 3.06 21.91
C ASP A 125 24.93 2.45 21.79
N SER A 126 25.51 2.42 20.59
CA SER A 126 26.89 1.96 20.35
C SER A 126 27.90 2.76 21.17
N ASN A 127 27.73 4.09 21.25
CA ASN A 127 28.57 4.93 22.10
C ASN A 127 28.36 4.62 23.59
N ALA A 128 27.11 4.50 24.05
CA ALA A 128 26.82 4.19 25.45
C ALA A 128 27.41 2.83 25.90
N VAL A 129 27.38 1.81 25.02
CA VAL A 129 27.99 0.51 25.27
C VAL A 129 29.52 0.63 25.32
N ARG A 130 30.14 1.36 24.39
CA ARG A 130 31.60 1.59 24.37
C ARG A 130 32.11 2.25 25.66
N PHE A 131 31.32 3.14 26.26
CA PHE A 131 31.66 3.81 27.52
C PHE A 131 31.15 3.09 28.77
N GLY A 132 30.58 1.88 28.65
CA GLY A 132 30.13 1.08 29.79
C GLY A 132 28.87 1.60 30.49
N HIS A 133 28.12 2.50 29.86
CA HIS A 133 26.88 3.06 30.41
C HIS A 133 25.64 2.20 30.10
N MET A 134 25.76 1.21 29.22
CA MET A 134 24.66 0.33 28.82
C MET A 134 25.18 -1.05 28.39
N THR A 135 24.36 -2.09 28.57
CA THR A 135 24.62 -3.44 28.02
C THR A 135 24.23 -3.52 26.55
N GLU A 136 24.98 -4.28 25.76
CA GLU A 136 24.70 -4.50 24.34
C GLU A 136 23.36 -5.24 24.12
N ASP A 137 22.50 -4.69 23.26
CA ASP A 137 21.29 -5.35 22.75
C ASP A 137 21.21 -5.20 21.22
N ARG A 138 21.68 -6.21 20.49
CA ARG A 138 21.67 -6.22 19.02
C ARG A 138 20.27 -6.32 18.41
N LEU A 139 19.30 -6.81 19.19
CA LEU A 139 17.92 -7.02 18.73
C LEU A 139 17.00 -5.87 19.13
N LYS A 140 17.54 -4.80 19.74
CA LYS A 140 16.74 -3.65 20.19
C LYS A 140 15.91 -3.04 19.06
N GLY A 141 16.51 -2.83 17.88
CA GLY A 141 15.78 -2.34 16.69
C GLY A 141 14.61 -3.25 16.27
N LEU A 142 14.81 -4.57 16.31
CA LEU A 142 13.77 -5.55 16.00
C LEU A 142 12.62 -5.47 17.02
N LYS A 143 12.94 -5.40 18.33
CA LYS A 143 11.96 -5.28 19.41
C LYS A 143 11.15 -3.99 19.29
N ILE A 144 11.79 -2.86 18.98
CA ILE A 144 11.13 -1.57 18.74
C ILE A 144 10.15 -1.69 17.56
N GLY A 145 10.59 -2.29 16.45
CA GLY A 145 9.75 -2.50 15.27
C GLY A 145 8.56 -3.42 15.54
N LEU A 146 8.74 -4.51 16.30
CA LEU A 146 7.66 -5.41 16.71
C LEU A 146 6.63 -4.70 17.60
N VAL A 147 7.08 -3.86 18.55
CA VAL A 147 6.16 -3.07 19.39
C VAL A 147 5.38 -2.06 18.54
N ALA A 148 6.04 -1.39 17.60
CA ALA A 148 5.38 -0.45 16.70
C ALA A 148 4.31 -1.11 15.82
N GLN A 149 4.52 -2.39 15.46
CA GLN A 149 3.63 -3.17 14.60
C GLN A 149 2.53 -3.91 15.39
N MET A 150 2.51 -3.80 16.73
CA MET A 150 1.55 -4.51 17.58
C MET A 150 0.07 -4.29 17.17
N PRO A 151 -0.38 -3.07 16.80
CA PRO A 151 -1.75 -2.87 16.33
C PRO A 151 -2.06 -3.66 15.04
N ASP A 152 -1.12 -3.73 14.09
CA ASP A 152 -1.30 -4.50 12.86
C ASP A 152 -1.35 -6.02 13.14
N PHE A 153 -0.56 -6.52 14.10
CA PHE A 153 -0.65 -7.93 14.52
C PHE A 153 -2.01 -8.25 15.16
N LEU A 154 -2.55 -7.35 15.96
CA LEU A 154 -3.89 -7.51 16.55
C LEU A 154 -4.98 -7.53 15.46
N LEU A 155 -4.88 -6.64 14.47
CA LEU A 155 -5.79 -6.62 13.32
C LEU A 155 -5.70 -7.89 12.47
N TRP A 156 -4.49 -8.42 12.27
CA TRP A 156 -4.31 -9.73 11.63
C TRP A 156 -4.97 -10.85 12.44
N GLY A 157 -4.78 -10.87 13.76
CA GLY A 157 -5.43 -11.85 14.65
C GLY A 157 -6.96 -11.78 14.58
N ALA A 158 -7.52 -10.56 14.59
CA ALA A 158 -8.95 -10.34 14.37
C ALA A 158 -9.41 -10.83 13.00
N THR A 159 -8.61 -10.62 11.95
CA THR A 159 -8.89 -11.13 10.60
C THR A 159 -8.93 -12.66 10.56
N VAL A 160 -7.98 -13.33 11.22
CA VAL A 160 -7.99 -14.80 11.33
C VAL A 160 -9.24 -15.29 12.06
N PHE A 161 -9.58 -14.65 13.18
CA PHE A 161 -10.77 -14.98 13.95
C PHE A 161 -12.07 -14.77 13.15
N LEU A 162 -12.16 -13.68 12.39
CA LEU A 162 -13.31 -13.42 11.51
C LEU A 162 -13.38 -14.41 10.34
N ALA A 163 -12.24 -14.74 9.74
CA ALA A 163 -12.17 -15.65 8.60
C ALA A 163 -12.45 -17.11 8.96
N ARG A 164 -12.07 -17.55 10.18
CA ARG A 164 -12.14 -18.96 10.62
C ARG A 164 -13.19 -19.23 11.68
N GLY A 165 -13.28 -18.35 12.69
CA GLY A 165 -14.23 -18.49 13.79
C GLY A 165 -15.64 -18.09 13.35
N LEU A 166 -15.84 -16.80 13.09
CA LEU A 166 -17.16 -16.26 12.72
C LEU A 166 -17.55 -16.48 11.26
N ARG A 167 -16.60 -16.91 10.41
CA ARG A 167 -16.76 -17.11 8.95
C ARG A 167 -17.46 -15.91 8.28
N SER A 168 -17.04 -14.72 8.67
CA SER A 168 -17.64 -13.45 8.27
C SER A 168 -17.56 -13.22 6.75
N GLU A 169 -18.62 -12.61 6.21
CA GLU A 169 -18.72 -12.13 4.82
C GLU A 169 -18.07 -10.75 4.64
N MET A 170 -17.31 -10.28 5.63
CA MET A 170 -16.59 -9.03 5.55
C MET A 170 -15.69 -9.01 4.31
N SER A 171 -15.77 -7.92 3.54
CA SER A 171 -15.00 -7.75 2.32
C SER A 171 -13.50 -7.67 2.62
N VAL A 172 -12.70 -8.39 1.84
CA VAL A 172 -11.23 -8.30 1.89
C VAL A 172 -10.72 -6.90 1.50
N ALA A 173 -11.55 -6.07 0.85
CA ALA A 173 -11.20 -4.71 0.47
C ALA A 173 -10.87 -3.85 1.69
N VAL A 174 -11.58 -4.07 2.81
CA VAL A 174 -11.31 -3.36 4.07
C VAL A 174 -9.91 -3.70 4.59
N TYR A 175 -9.52 -4.98 4.55
CA TYR A 175 -8.19 -5.43 4.96
C TYR A 175 -7.09 -4.81 4.09
N ARG A 176 -7.30 -4.75 2.76
CA ARG A 176 -6.37 -4.10 1.82
C ARG A 176 -6.21 -2.60 2.12
N LEU A 177 -7.31 -1.93 2.47
CA LEU A 177 -7.31 -0.50 2.77
C LEU A 177 -6.57 -0.21 4.07
N VAL A 178 -6.87 -0.94 5.15
CA VAL A 178 -6.22 -0.77 6.46
C VAL A 178 -4.70 -1.01 6.37
N HIS A 179 -4.28 -1.94 5.52
CA HIS A 179 -2.86 -2.24 5.30
C HIS A 179 -2.32 -1.71 3.97
N CYS A 180 -2.83 -0.55 3.53
CA CYS A 180 -2.47 0.06 2.24
C CYS A 180 -0.95 0.28 2.05
N ARG A 181 -0.18 0.45 3.13
CA ARG A 181 1.30 0.52 3.11
C ARG A 181 1.98 -0.69 2.44
N SER A 182 1.29 -1.83 2.39
CA SER A 182 1.75 -3.06 1.75
C SER A 182 0.70 -3.60 0.77
N PHE A 183 -0.06 -2.69 0.15
CA PHE A 183 -1.21 -3.02 -0.71
C PHE A 183 -0.86 -4.07 -1.77
N SER A 184 0.22 -3.89 -2.53
CA SER A 184 0.55 -4.80 -3.63
C SER A 184 0.91 -6.20 -3.15
N PHE A 185 1.67 -6.32 -2.05
CA PHE A 185 1.97 -7.63 -1.47
C PHE A 185 0.71 -8.33 -0.97
N ILE A 186 -0.16 -7.58 -0.29
CA ILE A 186 -1.43 -8.11 0.22
C ILE A 186 -2.35 -8.49 -0.94
N GLN A 187 -2.43 -7.69 -1.99
CA GLN A 187 -3.20 -7.99 -3.19
C GLN A 187 -2.72 -9.28 -3.86
N MET A 188 -1.41 -9.50 -3.92
CA MET A 188 -0.83 -10.74 -4.46
C MET A 188 -1.20 -11.97 -3.61
N ILE A 189 -1.21 -11.83 -2.28
CA ILE A 189 -1.56 -12.93 -1.36
C ILE A 189 -3.07 -13.24 -1.40
N LEU A 190 -3.91 -12.20 -1.32
CA LEU A 190 -5.37 -12.35 -1.28
C LEU A 190 -5.95 -12.77 -2.64
N GLY A 191 -5.28 -12.40 -3.74
CA GLY A 191 -5.70 -12.76 -5.09
C GLY A 191 -7.12 -12.28 -5.42
N ALA A 192 -7.93 -13.19 -5.95
CA ALA A 192 -9.31 -12.93 -6.37
C ALA A 192 -10.36 -13.08 -5.25
N ALA A 193 -9.95 -13.38 -4.01
CA ALA A 193 -10.88 -13.48 -2.89
C ALA A 193 -11.66 -12.16 -2.73
N ARG A 194 -12.95 -12.28 -2.44
CA ARG A 194 -13.86 -11.15 -2.20
C ARG A 194 -14.17 -11.00 -0.71
N GLU A 195 -14.22 -12.11 0.01
CA GLU A 195 -14.61 -12.18 1.41
C GLU A 195 -13.54 -12.88 2.28
N LEU A 196 -13.49 -12.53 3.57
CA LEU A 196 -12.51 -13.11 4.49
C LEU A 196 -12.64 -14.63 4.65
N ARG A 197 -13.86 -15.18 4.60
CA ARG A 197 -14.09 -16.63 4.75
C ARG A 197 -13.45 -17.47 3.64
N GLU A 198 -13.24 -16.90 2.46
CA GLU A 198 -12.68 -17.57 1.28
C GLU A 198 -11.17 -17.80 1.38
N LEU A 199 -10.48 -17.08 2.27
CA LEU A 199 -9.03 -17.15 2.38
C LEU A 199 -8.59 -18.54 2.82
N SER A 200 -7.59 -19.13 2.20
CA SER A 200 -6.97 -20.36 2.72
C SER A 200 -6.17 -20.10 4.00
N VAL A 201 -5.91 -21.15 4.80
CA VAL A 201 -5.02 -21.05 5.97
C VAL A 201 -3.62 -20.59 5.55
N VAL A 202 -3.14 -21.04 4.39
CA VAL A 202 -1.85 -20.62 3.82
C VAL A 202 -1.84 -19.12 3.54
N GLN A 203 -2.88 -18.58 2.91
CA GLN A 203 -2.98 -17.13 2.68
C GLN A 203 -2.97 -16.35 3.99
N LEU A 204 -3.71 -16.80 5.00
CA LEU A 204 -3.72 -16.15 6.33
C LEU A 204 -2.32 -16.13 6.96
N LEU A 205 -1.54 -17.20 6.83
CA LEU A 205 -0.15 -17.25 7.32
C LEU A 205 0.77 -16.34 6.50
N LEU A 206 0.62 -16.32 5.17
CA LEU A 206 1.42 -15.46 4.30
C LEU A 206 1.20 -13.97 4.58
N LEU A 207 0.02 -13.58 5.09
CA LEU A 207 -0.25 -12.21 5.52
C LEU A 207 0.63 -11.76 6.68
N LEU A 208 1.34 -12.64 7.40
CA LEU A 208 2.35 -12.23 8.38
C LEU A 208 3.61 -11.64 7.72
N LEU A 209 3.93 -12.02 6.48
CA LEU A 209 5.16 -11.56 5.82
C LEU A 209 5.19 -10.04 5.61
N PRO A 210 4.12 -9.40 5.08
CA PRO A 210 4.06 -7.93 5.00
C PRO A 210 4.20 -7.24 6.35
N LEU A 211 3.67 -7.83 7.43
CA LEU A 211 3.76 -7.27 8.79
C LEU A 211 5.21 -7.25 9.29
N MET A 212 6.06 -8.16 8.83
CA MET A 212 7.47 -8.22 9.21
C MET A 212 8.37 -7.19 8.51
N ILE A 213 7.87 -6.48 7.50
CA ILE A 213 8.64 -5.46 6.77
C ILE A 213 9.10 -4.33 7.72
N VAL A 214 8.21 -3.83 8.57
CA VAL A 214 8.53 -2.75 9.53
C VAL A 214 9.57 -3.20 10.57
N PRO A 215 9.40 -4.33 11.28
CA PRO A 215 10.42 -4.89 12.15
C PRO A 215 11.78 -5.10 11.47
N LEU A 216 11.78 -5.57 10.21
CA LEU A 216 12.99 -5.81 9.45
C LEU A 216 13.74 -4.51 9.14
N ILE A 217 13.04 -3.48 8.64
CA ILE A 217 13.64 -2.16 8.37
C ILE A 217 14.17 -1.54 9.66
N ALA A 218 13.42 -1.65 10.77
CA ALA A 218 13.83 -1.12 12.07
C ALA A 218 15.10 -1.81 12.59
N TRP A 219 15.18 -3.14 12.44
CA TRP A 219 16.36 -3.91 12.78
C TRP A 219 17.57 -3.52 11.94
N ILE A 220 17.42 -3.44 10.61
CA ILE A 220 18.50 -3.05 9.69
C ILE A 220 18.99 -1.63 10.00
N GLY A 221 18.07 -0.67 10.17
CA GLY A 221 18.41 0.71 10.51
C GLY A 221 19.21 0.81 11.80
N TYR A 222 18.78 0.09 12.84
CA TYR A 222 19.47 0.03 14.12
C TYR A 222 20.86 -0.62 14.00
N ALA A 223 20.96 -1.76 13.33
CA ALA A 223 22.22 -2.48 13.14
C ALA A 223 23.26 -1.63 12.38
N LEU A 224 22.82 -0.93 11.33
CA LEU A 224 23.66 0.00 10.59
C LEU A 224 24.10 1.20 11.43
N GLY A 225 23.19 1.74 12.26
CA GLY A 225 23.51 2.79 13.23
C GLY A 225 24.56 2.33 14.24
N TYR A 226 24.37 1.13 14.80
CA TYR A 226 25.28 0.55 15.78
C TYR A 226 26.70 0.33 15.22
N ALA A 227 26.77 -0.04 13.94
CA ALA A 227 28.02 -0.17 13.19
C ALA A 227 28.60 1.17 12.68
N ASN A 228 27.93 2.31 12.94
CA ASN A 228 28.26 3.63 12.39
C ASN A 228 28.36 3.65 10.84
N ILE A 229 27.51 2.87 10.17
CA ILE A 229 27.42 2.82 8.71
C ILE A 229 26.21 3.65 8.26
N SER A 230 26.44 4.87 7.79
CA SER A 230 25.38 5.70 7.22
C SER A 230 25.20 5.42 5.74
N VAL A 231 23.99 5.02 5.35
CA VAL A 231 23.60 4.81 3.94
C VAL A 231 23.48 6.15 3.22
N GLY A 232 22.91 7.16 3.90
CA GLY A 232 22.79 8.51 3.36
C GLY A 232 24.15 9.12 3.03
N GLU A 233 25.14 8.96 3.91
CA GLU A 233 26.51 9.45 3.64
C GLU A 233 27.15 8.72 2.46
N LYS A 234 27.00 7.40 2.35
CA LYS A 234 27.57 6.63 1.24
C LYS A 234 26.93 6.91 -0.12
N CYS A 235 25.64 7.22 -0.14
CA CYS A 235 24.92 7.54 -1.38
C CYS A 235 25.09 9.01 -1.82
N LEU A 236 25.17 9.95 -0.87
CA LEU A 236 25.28 11.38 -1.16
C LEU A 236 26.73 11.86 -1.31
N TYR A 237 27.64 11.32 -0.50
CA TYR A 237 29.05 11.72 -0.52
C TYR A 237 29.89 10.64 -1.21
N LYS A 238 30.26 10.92 -2.46
CA LYS A 238 31.33 10.18 -3.14
C LYS A 238 32.63 10.47 -2.39
N LYS A 239 33.31 9.42 -1.89
CA LYS A 239 34.67 9.57 -1.35
C LYS A 239 35.54 10.26 -2.40
N SER A 240 35.97 11.49 -2.12
CA SER A 240 37.07 12.12 -2.85
C SER A 240 38.34 11.37 -2.47
N ASN A 241 39.10 10.89 -3.46
CA ASN A 241 40.32 10.08 -3.29
C ASN A 241 41.52 10.87 -2.70
N GLY A 242 41.29 11.91 -1.89
CA GLY A 242 42.34 12.85 -1.46
C GLY A 242 42.57 12.99 0.03
N GLU A 243 41.61 12.68 0.89
CA GLU A 243 41.77 12.92 2.34
C GLU A 243 41.98 11.60 3.09
N LYS A 244 43.26 11.32 3.37
CA LYS A 244 43.66 10.35 4.39
C LYS A 244 43.18 10.86 5.75
N ARG A 245 42.38 10.04 6.44
CA ARG A 245 42.19 10.15 7.89
C ARG A 245 43.47 9.77 8.61
#